data_AF-A0A847AHK5-F1
#
_entry.id   AF-A0A847AHK5-F1
#
_cell.length_a   1.000
_cell.length_b   1.000
_cell.length_c   1.000
_cell.angle_alpha   90.00
_cell.angle_beta   90.00
_cell.angle_gamma   90.00
#
_symmetry.space_group_name_H-M   'P 1'
#
loop_
_entity.id
_entity.type
_entity.pdbx_description
1 polymer ?
#
loop_
_entity_poly.entity_id
_entity_poly.type
_entity_poly.pdbx_seq_one_letter_code
_entity_poly.pdbx_strand_id
1 'polypeptide(L)'
;MNLNNCHNCVIVSIRNPFFRKLAFLLALVLTAAALLPLSACVSPKDSPDLTMPYLSRTDERPLQIPTDYPLTEKEAARAATAFDLPLESYDLLRPGGAVDLSLLEEVVIFRVVDGDTLIVMRDDRPVRLRLIGLDAPESYSHHDEKMRTHQGESVSRLVTAWLDGRPAYLQFDMEATDPYDRLLAYVWLDAHTMVNEVLVREGLVWQHRYPPNTRFNDYFEELEKMAKQERRGIWGDGGKPIFGYDENNQRTGSGNDVKEKTIYLAGGCFWGVERYYQLLPAGILKTEAGYANGTGAHPSYEEVCRGNTGFAETVRVVYDPGEISLEAILAHFFRIIDPTTRDHQGNDYGDQYRPGIYYVDENDFPVICDYLDARRKDYARPLVVEVLELVNFYPAEDWHQDYLLANPAGYCHVDLSQAELPLQPYELPQDGAEPVYSGNTLDPGLFESHLTGKAVSASFVRPSRDELREQLNDLQYKVTQENDTERPFANAFDQIFEPGLYVDVVSGEPLFSSRDKYDAGCGWPAFSRPVARGALVYRDDTSLWRKRVEVRSGGADSHLGHVFEDGPPSSGGLRYCINSAALRFIPLEDMEKEGYGDWIDEVIDAAP
;
A
#
# COMPACT_ATOMS: atom_id res chain seq x y z
N MET A 1 6.42 -38.02 -38.78
CA MET A 1 5.81 -38.12 -40.13
C MET A 1 4.47 -38.84 -40.01
N ASN A 2 3.56 -38.63 -40.97
CA ASN A 2 2.25 -39.30 -41.12
C ASN A 2 1.18 -39.02 -40.04
N LEU A 3 0.54 -37.86 -40.15
CA LEU A 3 -0.91 -37.70 -40.44
C LEU A 3 -1.81 -38.95 -40.24
N ASN A 4 -2.78 -38.89 -39.30
CA ASN A 4 -4.22 -38.72 -39.61
C ASN A 4 -5.19 -38.98 -38.42
N ASN A 5 -6.05 -37.99 -38.16
CA ASN A 5 -7.48 -38.03 -37.77
C ASN A 5 -8.06 -39.02 -36.72
N CYS A 6 -8.76 -38.43 -35.74
CA CYS A 6 -10.03 -38.89 -35.11
C CYS A 6 -9.95 -40.10 -34.14
N HIS A 7 -10.89 -40.31 -33.20
CA HIS A 7 -12.20 -39.66 -32.92
C HIS A 7 -12.52 -39.62 -31.40
N ASN A 8 -13.56 -38.88 -31.01
CA ASN A 8 -14.06 -38.81 -29.62
C ASN A 8 -14.70 -40.12 -29.13
N CYS A 9 -14.64 -40.37 -27.83
CA CYS A 9 -15.44 -41.37 -27.13
C CYS A 9 -16.60 -40.73 -26.35
N VAL A 10 -17.85 -40.96 -26.79
CA VAL A 10 -19.06 -40.92 -25.95
C VAL A 10 -20.02 -42.02 -26.44
N ILE A 11 -20.65 -42.76 -25.54
CA ILE A 11 -21.64 -43.81 -25.84
C ILE A 11 -22.77 -43.73 -24.80
N VAL A 12 -24.01 -44.14 -25.18
CA VAL A 12 -25.22 -44.26 -24.32
C VAL A 12 -25.85 -42.89 -24.00
N SER A 13 -27.16 -42.63 -24.15
CA SER A 13 -28.36 -43.41 -24.54
C SER A 13 -29.26 -42.50 -25.45
N ILE A 14 -30.30 -42.89 -26.19
CA ILE A 14 -31.57 -43.56 -25.83
C ILE A 14 -32.20 -44.24 -27.09
N ARG A 15 -33.15 -45.16 -26.89
CA ARG A 15 -33.97 -45.89 -27.90
C ARG A 15 -34.88 -44.93 -28.72
N ASN A 16 -35.46 -45.24 -29.88
CA ASN A 16 -36.07 -46.48 -30.37
C ASN A 16 -36.16 -46.48 -31.93
N PRO A 17 -36.45 -47.61 -32.63
CA PRO A 17 -36.28 -47.73 -34.09
C PRO A 17 -37.57 -47.62 -34.93
N PHE A 18 -37.43 -47.22 -36.20
CA PHE A 18 -38.27 -47.69 -37.32
C PHE A 18 -37.45 -47.81 -38.63
N PHE A 19 -38.01 -48.44 -39.66
CA PHE A 19 -37.21 -49.21 -40.64
C PHE A 19 -36.78 -48.51 -41.95
N ARG A 20 -35.66 -49.01 -42.51
CA ARG A 20 -34.98 -48.61 -43.76
C ARG A 20 -35.82 -48.72 -45.04
N LYS A 21 -35.47 -47.90 -46.06
CA LYS A 21 -35.38 -48.12 -47.55
C LYS A 21 -35.67 -46.77 -48.29
N LEU A 22 -35.21 -46.46 -49.52
CA LEU A 22 -34.38 -47.15 -50.52
C LEU A 22 -33.53 -46.14 -51.36
N ALA A 23 -32.46 -46.68 -51.93
CA ALA A 23 -31.40 -46.16 -52.81
C ALA A 23 -31.67 -45.24 -54.05
N PHE A 24 -30.55 -44.61 -54.49
CA PHE A 24 -29.96 -44.56 -55.86
C PHE A 24 -30.28 -43.46 -56.92
N LEU A 25 -29.22 -43.13 -57.70
CA LEU A 25 -29.13 -42.47 -59.03
C LEU A 25 -29.62 -41.00 -59.16
N LEU A 26 -29.15 -40.16 -60.09
CA LEU A 26 -27.88 -40.02 -60.87
C LEU A 26 -27.77 -38.55 -61.36
N ALA A 27 -26.74 -38.16 -62.12
CA ALA A 27 -26.40 -36.77 -62.47
C ALA A 27 -26.44 -36.42 -63.98
N LEU A 28 -26.18 -35.13 -64.26
CA LEU A 28 -25.51 -34.53 -65.45
C LEU A 28 -26.36 -33.93 -66.61
N VAL A 29 -25.63 -33.21 -67.50
CA VAL A 29 -26.02 -32.52 -68.77
C VAL A 29 -26.47 -31.05 -68.56
N LEU A 30 -25.78 -29.94 -68.96
CA LEU A 30 -24.93 -29.51 -70.11
C LEU A 30 -25.69 -29.26 -71.44
N THR A 31 -25.33 -28.35 -72.36
CA THR A 31 -24.28 -27.30 -72.47
C THR A 31 -24.93 -25.89 -72.33
N ALA A 32 -24.79 -24.78 -73.10
CA ALA A 32 -23.99 -24.24 -74.23
C ALA A 32 -24.32 -22.70 -74.38
N ALA A 33 -23.69 -21.85 -75.23
CA ALA A 33 -22.32 -21.68 -75.73
C ALA A 33 -22.23 -20.40 -76.64
N ALA A 34 -21.00 -19.98 -77.04
CA ALA A 34 -20.65 -19.05 -78.15
C ALA A 34 -20.77 -17.51 -77.97
N LEU A 35 -19.89 -16.63 -78.53
CA LEU A 35 -18.53 -16.76 -79.15
C LEU A 35 -17.84 -15.35 -79.32
N LEU A 36 -16.62 -15.15 -78.77
CA LEU A 36 -15.46 -14.36 -79.30
C LEU A 36 -15.56 -12.81 -79.61
N PRO A 37 -14.44 -12.06 -79.82
CA PRO A 37 -13.10 -12.10 -79.16
C PRO A 37 -12.38 -10.73 -78.92
N LEU A 38 -11.30 -10.78 -78.10
CA LEU A 38 -10.05 -9.99 -78.17
C LEU A 38 -10.02 -8.43 -78.10
N SER A 39 -9.41 -7.89 -77.03
CA SER A 39 -8.25 -6.96 -77.12
C SER A 39 -7.53 -6.71 -75.78
N ALA A 40 -6.20 -6.53 -75.86
CA ALA A 40 -5.25 -5.82 -74.96
C ALA A 40 -5.40 -5.87 -73.41
N CYS A 41 -4.47 -6.61 -72.79
CA CYS A 41 -3.53 -6.27 -71.68
C CYS A 41 -3.84 -5.22 -70.58
N VAL A 42 -3.21 -5.51 -69.42
CA VAL A 42 -2.82 -4.65 -68.25
C VAL A 42 -3.71 -4.78 -67.00
N SER A 43 -3.00 -4.94 -65.87
CA SER A 43 -3.39 -5.18 -64.47
C SER A 43 -4.67 -4.48 -63.97
N PRO A 44 -5.47 -5.14 -63.10
CA PRO A 44 -6.48 -4.45 -62.30
C PRO A 44 -5.80 -3.48 -61.33
N LYS A 45 -6.32 -2.26 -61.27
CA LYS A 45 -5.99 -1.25 -60.26
C LYS A 45 -7.29 -0.69 -59.71
N ASP A 46 -8.12 -1.57 -59.16
CA ASP A 46 -9.43 -1.25 -58.59
C ASP A 46 -9.31 -0.95 -57.09
N SER A 47 -8.59 0.11 -56.76
CA SER A 47 -8.78 0.82 -55.49
C SER A 47 -10.05 1.66 -55.61
N PRO A 48 -11.10 1.45 -54.80
CA PRO A 48 -12.30 2.27 -54.87
C PRO A 48 -11.96 3.73 -54.56
N ASP A 49 -12.53 4.64 -55.35
CA ASP A 49 -12.26 6.08 -55.28
C ASP A 49 -12.93 6.68 -54.03
N LEU A 50 -12.20 6.72 -52.91
CA LEU A 50 -12.65 7.31 -51.64
C LEU A 50 -12.61 8.84 -51.68
N THR A 51 -13.27 9.43 -52.67
CA THR A 51 -13.50 10.89 -52.78
C THR A 51 -14.81 11.31 -52.11
N MET A 52 -14.92 11.01 -50.82
CA MET A 52 -15.74 11.79 -49.89
C MET A 52 -14.83 12.75 -49.11
N PRO A 53 -15.23 14.01 -48.89
CA PRO A 53 -14.42 14.92 -48.10
C PRO A 53 -14.33 14.41 -46.66
N TYR A 54 -13.12 14.39 -46.10
CA TYR A 54 -12.95 14.43 -44.65
C TYR A 54 -13.82 15.57 -44.11
N LEU A 55 -14.70 15.29 -43.14
CA LEU A 55 -15.04 16.29 -42.13
C LEU A 55 -13.80 16.47 -41.28
N SER A 56 -12.85 17.24 -41.83
CA SER A 56 -11.56 17.46 -41.22
C SER A 56 -11.74 18.26 -39.95
N ARG A 57 -11.04 17.84 -38.90
CA ARG A 57 -11.00 18.52 -37.59
C ARG A 57 -10.13 19.80 -37.65
N THR A 58 -10.15 20.48 -38.80
CA THR A 58 -9.21 21.53 -39.25
C THR A 58 -9.26 22.83 -38.47
N ASP A 59 -10.35 23.09 -37.74
CA ASP A 59 -10.50 24.27 -36.88
C ASP A 59 -10.05 24.02 -35.43
N GLU A 60 -9.82 22.76 -35.04
CA GLU A 60 -9.16 22.43 -33.79
C GLU A 60 -7.64 22.44 -33.98
N ARG A 61 -6.93 23.13 -33.09
CA ARG A 61 -5.48 23.06 -33.09
C ARG A 61 -5.05 21.69 -32.56
N PRO A 62 -4.05 21.03 -33.20
CA PRO A 62 -3.52 19.77 -32.69
C PRO A 62 -3.06 19.94 -31.24
N LEU A 63 -3.30 18.92 -30.41
CA LEU A 63 -2.78 18.90 -29.05
C LEU A 63 -1.25 18.99 -29.10
N GLN A 64 -0.67 19.89 -28.30
CA GLN A 64 0.77 20.05 -28.15
C GLN A 64 1.09 20.07 -26.66
N ILE A 65 2.05 19.26 -26.25
CA ILE A 65 2.45 19.11 -24.85
C ILE A 65 3.73 19.92 -24.61
N PRO A 66 3.78 20.82 -23.61
CA PRO A 66 5.00 21.50 -23.21
C PRO A 66 6.10 20.51 -22.80
N THR A 67 7.35 20.85 -23.10
CA THR A 67 8.51 20.02 -22.73
C THR A 67 9.37 20.67 -21.65
N ASP A 68 9.17 21.98 -21.43
CA ASP A 68 9.84 22.82 -20.46
C ASP A 68 9.27 22.70 -19.04
N TYR A 69 8.02 22.26 -18.89
CA TYR A 69 7.37 21.92 -17.62
C TYR A 69 6.29 20.84 -17.85
N PRO A 70 5.94 20.03 -16.82
CA PRO A 70 4.81 19.11 -16.92
C PRO A 70 3.48 19.86 -16.80
N LEU A 71 2.47 19.44 -17.57
CA LEU A 71 1.11 20.01 -17.51
C LEU A 71 0.53 19.98 -16.08
N THR A 72 -0.12 21.05 -15.65
CA THR A 72 -0.92 21.03 -14.42
C THR A 72 -2.19 20.19 -14.61
N GLU A 73 -2.75 19.65 -13.53
CA GLU A 73 -4.02 18.89 -13.54
C GLU A 73 -5.14 19.61 -14.30
N LYS A 74 -5.22 20.93 -14.13
CA LYS A 74 -6.23 21.79 -14.76
C LYS A 74 -6.03 21.93 -16.27
N GLU A 75 -4.79 21.86 -16.76
CA GLU A 75 -4.47 21.88 -18.18
C GLU A 75 -4.65 20.49 -18.80
N ALA A 76 -4.24 19.44 -18.09
CA ALA A 76 -4.47 18.04 -18.42
C ALA A 76 -5.98 17.74 -18.56
N ALA A 77 -6.80 18.06 -17.55
CA ALA A 77 -8.25 17.91 -17.61
C ALA A 77 -8.91 18.74 -18.71
N ARG A 78 -8.40 19.96 -18.98
CA ARG A 78 -8.88 20.77 -20.10
C ARG A 78 -8.56 20.13 -21.45
N ALA A 79 -7.37 19.55 -21.62
CA ALA A 79 -7.01 18.82 -22.83
C ALA A 79 -7.82 17.53 -23.01
N ALA A 80 -8.04 16.77 -21.93
CA ALA A 80 -8.81 15.53 -21.91
C ALA A 80 -10.22 15.67 -22.52
N THR A 81 -10.88 16.81 -22.33
CA THR A 81 -12.23 17.06 -22.92
C THR A 81 -12.29 16.98 -24.45
N ALA A 82 -11.15 17.06 -25.15
CA ALA A 82 -11.08 16.92 -26.61
C ALA A 82 -11.10 15.45 -27.10
N PHE A 83 -10.99 14.47 -26.20
CA PHE A 83 -10.91 13.05 -26.57
C PHE A 83 -12.26 12.36 -26.68
N ASP A 84 -13.27 12.86 -25.96
CA ASP A 84 -14.66 12.38 -26.01
C ASP A 84 -15.47 12.92 -27.22
N LEU A 85 -14.79 13.51 -28.22
CA LEU A 85 -15.41 14.00 -29.45
C LEU A 85 -15.58 12.85 -30.46
N PRO A 86 -16.81 12.58 -30.98
CA PRO A 86 -17.12 11.38 -31.76
C PRO A 86 -16.23 11.11 -32.97
N LEU A 87 -15.95 9.83 -33.21
CA LEU A 87 -14.89 9.35 -34.10
C LEU A 87 -15.39 8.58 -35.34
N GLU A 88 -16.63 8.86 -35.79
CA GLU A 88 -17.27 8.17 -36.92
C GLU A 88 -16.42 8.13 -38.22
N SER A 89 -15.53 9.11 -38.42
CA SER A 89 -14.60 9.16 -39.55
C SER A 89 -13.40 8.21 -39.43
N TYR A 90 -13.02 7.82 -38.21
CA TYR A 90 -11.95 6.86 -37.93
C TYR A 90 -12.45 5.40 -37.97
N ASP A 91 -13.74 5.16 -37.68
CA ASP A 91 -14.37 3.84 -37.91
C ASP A 91 -14.27 3.38 -39.38
N LEU A 92 -14.20 4.32 -40.33
CA LEU A 92 -14.01 4.03 -41.75
C LEU A 92 -12.56 3.60 -42.10
N LEU A 93 -11.61 3.82 -41.19
CA LEU A 93 -10.19 3.52 -41.35
C LEU A 93 -9.75 2.33 -40.48
N ARG A 94 -10.37 2.15 -39.30
CA ARG A 94 -10.06 1.08 -38.36
C ARG A 94 -10.40 -0.31 -38.94
N PRO A 95 -9.50 -1.30 -38.88
CA PRO A 95 -9.77 -2.68 -39.32
C PRO A 95 -10.97 -3.34 -38.60
N GLY A 96 -12.14 -3.30 -39.24
CA GLY A 96 -13.41 -3.81 -38.69
C GLY A 96 -14.35 -2.74 -38.12
N GLY A 97 -13.92 -1.47 -38.06
CA GLY A 97 -14.74 -0.31 -37.69
C GLY A 97 -15.16 -0.25 -36.23
N ALA A 98 -16.42 0.13 -36.00
CA ALA A 98 -17.04 0.19 -34.68
C ALA A 98 -17.30 -1.23 -34.13
N VAL A 99 -17.18 -1.40 -32.82
CA VAL A 99 -17.28 -2.71 -32.15
C VAL A 99 -18.65 -2.97 -31.53
N ASP A 100 -19.10 -4.23 -31.56
CA ASP A 100 -20.24 -4.68 -30.76
C ASP A 100 -19.80 -4.90 -29.30
N LEU A 101 -20.14 -3.94 -28.43
CA LEU A 101 -19.81 -3.98 -27.01
C LEU A 101 -20.41 -5.19 -26.27
N SER A 102 -21.49 -5.79 -26.79
CA SER A 102 -22.10 -6.99 -26.17
C SER A 102 -21.25 -8.26 -26.30
N LEU A 103 -20.15 -8.19 -27.06
CA LEU A 103 -19.16 -9.24 -27.23
C LEU A 103 -17.85 -8.99 -26.44
N LEU A 104 -17.79 -7.88 -25.68
CA LEU A 104 -16.63 -7.48 -24.89
C LEU A 104 -16.89 -7.64 -23.38
N GLU A 105 -15.83 -7.60 -22.59
CA GLU A 105 -15.91 -7.68 -21.12
C GLU A 105 -15.94 -6.28 -20.51
N GLU A 106 -17.04 -5.93 -19.84
CA GLU A 106 -17.21 -4.63 -19.16
C GLU A 106 -16.43 -4.60 -17.83
N VAL A 107 -15.68 -3.51 -17.62
CA VAL A 107 -14.87 -3.23 -16.42
C VAL A 107 -14.96 -1.75 -16.06
N VAL A 108 -14.46 -1.35 -14.89
CA VAL A 108 -14.26 0.07 -14.54
C VAL A 108 -12.76 0.36 -14.51
N ILE A 109 -12.31 1.40 -15.20
CA ILE A 109 -10.94 1.93 -15.06
C ILE A 109 -10.82 2.53 -13.66
N PHE A 110 -9.96 1.94 -12.83
CA PHE A 110 -9.82 2.28 -11.42
C PHE A 110 -8.74 3.32 -11.15
N ARG A 111 -7.68 3.29 -11.98
CA ARG A 111 -6.68 4.34 -12.11
C ARG A 111 -5.83 4.10 -13.35
N VAL A 112 -5.15 5.15 -13.78
CA VAL A 112 -4.01 5.07 -14.70
C VAL A 112 -2.73 4.89 -13.87
N VAL A 113 -1.76 4.14 -14.39
CA VAL A 113 -0.43 3.95 -13.77
C VAL A 113 0.59 4.83 -14.49
N ASP A 114 0.64 4.66 -15.81
CA ASP A 114 1.45 5.40 -16.77
C ASP A 114 0.65 5.55 -18.08
N GLY A 115 1.23 6.14 -19.12
CA GLY A 115 0.50 6.46 -20.35
C GLY A 115 -0.04 5.27 -21.15
N ASP A 116 0.34 4.02 -20.83
CA ASP A 116 -0.13 2.81 -21.51
C ASP A 116 -0.58 1.67 -20.58
N THR A 117 -0.39 1.82 -19.27
CA THR A 117 -0.75 0.81 -18.27
C THR A 117 -1.81 1.34 -17.32
N LEU A 118 -2.89 0.57 -17.19
CA LEU A 118 -4.08 0.85 -16.40
C LEU A 118 -4.20 -0.14 -15.24
N ILE A 119 -4.97 0.21 -14.22
CA ILE A 119 -5.59 -0.76 -13.31
C ILE A 119 -7.10 -0.69 -13.53
N VAL A 120 -7.73 -1.85 -13.72
CA VAL A 120 -9.18 -1.98 -13.93
C VAL A 120 -9.81 -2.85 -12.84
N MET A 121 -11.03 -2.52 -12.42
CA MET A 121 -11.84 -3.40 -11.56
C MET A 121 -12.49 -4.49 -12.42
N ARG A 122 -12.15 -5.75 -12.12
CA ARG A 122 -12.68 -6.98 -12.74
C ARG A 122 -13.08 -7.93 -11.61
N ASP A 123 -14.33 -8.41 -11.60
CA ASP A 123 -14.88 -9.25 -10.51
C ASP A 123 -14.60 -8.68 -9.09
N ASP A 124 -14.84 -7.37 -8.92
CA ASP A 124 -14.54 -6.58 -7.71
C ASP A 124 -13.06 -6.57 -7.27
N ARG A 125 -12.12 -6.89 -8.17
CA ARG A 125 -10.66 -6.91 -7.90
C ARG A 125 -9.90 -5.98 -8.85
N PRO A 126 -8.88 -5.25 -8.37
CA PRO A 126 -7.97 -4.51 -9.25
C PRO A 126 -7.08 -5.49 -10.04
N VAL A 127 -7.02 -5.31 -11.36
CA VAL A 127 -6.15 -6.08 -12.27
C VAL A 127 -5.34 -5.09 -13.12
N ARG A 128 -4.01 -5.30 -13.20
CA ARG A 128 -3.14 -4.48 -14.03
C ARG A 128 -3.28 -4.87 -15.50
N LEU A 129 -3.41 -3.86 -16.36
CA LEU A 129 -3.71 -4.01 -17.79
C LEU A 129 -2.74 -3.16 -18.62
N ARG A 130 -1.95 -3.78 -19.51
CA ARG A 130 -1.09 -3.08 -20.47
C ARG A 130 -1.81 -2.97 -21.81
N LEU A 131 -1.93 -1.76 -22.34
CA LEU A 131 -2.62 -1.49 -23.61
C LEU A 131 -1.85 -2.10 -24.79
N ILE A 132 -2.49 -3.00 -25.54
CA ILE A 132 -1.86 -3.66 -26.70
C ILE A 132 -1.52 -2.61 -27.78
N GLY A 133 -0.31 -2.71 -28.33
CA GLY A 133 0.13 -1.96 -29.51
C GLY A 133 0.82 -0.62 -29.21
N LEU A 134 1.00 -0.27 -27.93
CA LEU A 134 1.43 1.04 -27.44
C LEU A 134 2.69 0.97 -26.57
N ASP A 135 3.40 2.10 -26.49
CA ASP A 135 4.49 2.34 -25.55
C ASP A 135 4.55 3.83 -25.18
N ALA A 136 4.39 4.17 -23.91
CA ALA A 136 4.28 5.55 -23.44
C ALA A 136 5.65 6.18 -23.11
N PRO A 137 5.77 7.52 -23.15
CA PRO A 137 6.94 8.21 -22.62
C PRO A 137 7.00 8.04 -21.10
N GLU A 138 8.18 7.66 -20.60
CA GLU A 138 8.42 7.40 -19.17
C GLU A 138 8.00 8.59 -18.30
N SER A 139 6.87 8.44 -17.62
CA SER A 139 6.34 9.37 -16.62
C SER A 139 6.95 9.16 -15.24
N TYR A 140 7.53 7.98 -15.03
CA TYR A 140 8.01 7.43 -13.79
C TYR A 140 9.05 6.36 -14.14
N SER A 141 10.14 6.20 -13.39
CA SER A 141 11.15 5.18 -13.63
C SER A 141 11.72 4.66 -12.31
N HIS A 142 11.57 3.36 -12.03
CA HIS A 142 12.10 2.72 -10.81
C HIS A 142 13.64 2.50 -10.85
N HIS A 143 14.33 2.84 -11.95
CA HIS A 143 15.70 2.40 -12.22
C HIS A 143 16.70 3.53 -12.55
N ASP A 144 16.23 4.66 -13.10
CA ASP A 144 17.01 5.89 -13.25
C ASP A 144 16.03 7.07 -13.36
N GLU A 145 16.03 7.98 -12.38
CA GLU A 145 15.19 9.18 -12.39
C GLU A 145 15.41 10.04 -13.64
N LYS A 146 16.59 9.98 -14.25
CA LYS A 146 16.92 10.72 -15.48
C LYS A 146 16.10 10.27 -16.70
N MET A 147 15.43 9.11 -16.62
CA MET A 147 14.49 8.64 -17.65
C MET A 147 13.13 9.35 -17.54
N ARG A 148 12.74 9.88 -16.37
CA ARG A 148 11.45 10.58 -16.20
C ARG A 148 11.43 11.85 -17.03
N THR A 149 10.41 12.00 -17.87
CA THR A 149 10.25 13.16 -18.75
C THR A 149 9.05 14.02 -18.35
N HIS A 150 9.15 15.34 -18.50
CA HIS A 150 7.98 16.25 -18.40
C HIS A 150 6.87 15.85 -19.37
N GLN A 151 7.23 15.25 -20.51
CA GLN A 151 6.30 14.75 -21.52
C GLN A 151 5.53 13.53 -20.99
N GLY A 152 6.21 12.54 -20.42
CA GLY A 152 5.58 11.38 -19.78
C GLY A 152 4.68 11.79 -18.62
N GLU A 153 5.15 12.65 -17.72
CA GLU A 153 4.33 13.17 -16.61
C GLU A 153 3.08 13.92 -17.10
N SER A 154 3.22 14.71 -18.18
CA SER A 154 2.09 15.38 -18.84
C SER A 154 1.11 14.39 -19.46
N VAL A 155 1.61 13.34 -20.14
CA VAL A 155 0.79 12.26 -20.73
C VAL A 155 0.05 11.51 -19.64
N SER A 156 0.72 11.05 -18.58
CA SER A 156 0.10 10.33 -17.46
C SER A 156 -1.01 11.15 -16.78
N ARG A 157 -0.77 12.44 -16.47
CA ARG A 157 -1.80 13.34 -15.93
C ARG A 157 -3.01 13.52 -16.86
N LEU A 158 -2.75 13.61 -18.17
CA LEU A 158 -3.78 13.82 -19.19
C LEU A 158 -4.59 12.57 -19.50
N VAL A 159 -3.97 11.39 -19.45
CA VAL A 159 -4.66 10.09 -19.60
C VAL A 159 -5.45 9.79 -18.32
N THR A 160 -4.89 10.06 -17.12
CA THR A 160 -5.63 10.04 -15.84
C THR A 160 -6.88 10.89 -15.92
N ALA A 161 -6.74 12.17 -16.27
CA ALA A 161 -7.86 13.12 -16.33
C ALA A 161 -8.90 12.83 -17.43
N TRP A 162 -8.65 11.87 -18.34
CA TRP A 162 -9.60 11.39 -19.34
C TRP A 162 -10.29 10.08 -18.97
N LEU A 163 -9.55 9.14 -18.34
CA LEU A 163 -9.97 7.75 -18.17
C LEU A 163 -10.40 7.39 -16.74
N ASP A 164 -9.96 8.12 -15.73
CA ASP A 164 -10.11 7.69 -14.34
C ASP A 164 -11.58 7.56 -13.89
N GLY A 165 -11.89 6.49 -13.17
CA GLY A 165 -13.24 6.13 -12.72
C GLY A 165 -14.26 5.76 -13.82
N ARG A 166 -13.87 5.64 -15.10
CA ARG A 166 -14.83 5.41 -16.20
C ARG A 166 -15.12 3.92 -16.45
N PRO A 167 -16.36 3.56 -16.85
CA PRO A 167 -16.62 2.25 -17.44
C PRO A 167 -15.87 2.10 -18.77
N ALA A 168 -15.40 0.89 -19.05
CA ALA A 168 -14.70 0.53 -20.27
C ALA A 168 -14.93 -0.94 -20.62
N TYR A 169 -14.59 -1.33 -21.85
CA TYR A 169 -14.82 -2.66 -22.40
C TYR A 169 -13.51 -3.24 -22.95
N LEU A 170 -13.19 -4.46 -22.57
CA LEU A 170 -11.94 -5.13 -22.92
C LEU A 170 -12.11 -6.01 -24.16
N GLN A 171 -11.25 -5.77 -25.15
CA GLN A 171 -11.09 -6.61 -26.32
C GLN A 171 -9.72 -7.29 -26.30
N PHE A 172 -9.71 -8.58 -25.97
CA PHE A 172 -8.53 -9.44 -26.04
C PHE A 172 -8.14 -9.75 -27.50
N ASP A 173 -6.88 -10.13 -27.70
CA ASP A 173 -6.33 -10.65 -28.97
C ASP A 173 -5.90 -12.12 -28.80
N MET A 174 -4.76 -12.54 -29.35
CA MET A 174 -4.29 -13.93 -29.34
C MET A 174 -3.87 -14.46 -27.96
N GLU A 175 -3.27 -13.62 -27.12
CA GLU A 175 -2.80 -13.93 -25.76
C GLU A 175 -3.39 -12.92 -24.77
N ALA A 176 -3.97 -13.40 -23.66
CA ALA A 176 -4.73 -12.56 -22.73
C ALA A 176 -3.87 -11.91 -21.61
N THR A 177 -2.66 -12.42 -21.36
CA THR A 177 -1.70 -11.86 -20.39
C THR A 177 -0.29 -11.86 -20.96
N ASP A 178 0.58 -11.01 -20.40
CA ASP A 178 2.01 -10.96 -20.73
C ASP A 178 2.88 -11.81 -19.76
N PRO A 179 4.21 -11.93 -19.97
CA PRO A 179 5.10 -12.68 -19.08
C PRO A 179 5.22 -12.14 -17.64
N TYR A 180 4.61 -10.99 -17.34
CA TYR A 180 4.54 -10.37 -16.02
C TYR A 180 3.13 -10.46 -15.40
N ASP A 181 2.28 -11.35 -15.96
CA ASP A 181 0.87 -11.59 -15.62
C ASP A 181 -0.04 -10.34 -15.74
N ARG A 182 0.39 -9.32 -16.50
CA ARG A 182 -0.43 -8.15 -16.81
C ARG A 182 -1.42 -8.51 -17.91
N LEU A 183 -2.67 -8.09 -17.75
CA LEU A 183 -3.73 -8.31 -18.72
C LEU A 183 -3.45 -7.54 -20.02
N LEU A 184 -3.59 -8.19 -21.17
CA LEU A 184 -3.37 -7.59 -22.49
C LEU A 184 -4.71 -7.37 -23.19
N ALA A 185 -5.09 -6.11 -23.40
CA ALA A 185 -6.31 -5.76 -24.13
C ALA A 185 -6.17 -4.50 -24.99
N TYR A 186 -7.03 -4.40 -26.00
CA TYR A 186 -7.48 -3.14 -26.57
C TYR A 186 -8.68 -2.65 -25.74
N VAL A 187 -8.66 -1.40 -25.28
CA VAL A 187 -9.65 -0.85 -24.35
C VAL A 187 -10.58 0.12 -25.08
N TRP A 188 -11.88 -0.03 -24.85
CA TRP A 188 -12.94 0.74 -25.51
C TRP A 188 -13.79 1.47 -24.46
N LEU A 189 -14.17 2.72 -24.71
CA LEU A 189 -15.08 3.48 -23.83
C LEU A 189 -16.53 3.41 -24.33
N ASP A 190 -16.70 3.26 -25.63
CA ASP A 190 -17.95 3.04 -26.34
C ASP A 190 -17.66 2.29 -27.66
N ALA A 191 -18.68 2.06 -28.50
CA ALA A 191 -18.55 1.29 -29.74
C ALA A 191 -17.59 1.91 -30.78
N HIS A 192 -17.30 3.21 -30.67
CA HIS A 192 -16.53 4.02 -31.61
C HIS A 192 -15.20 4.49 -31.00
N THR A 193 -15.14 4.68 -29.69
CA THR A 193 -13.96 5.23 -28.97
C THR A 193 -13.07 4.12 -28.39
N MET A 194 -12.04 3.72 -29.14
CA MET A 194 -10.96 2.88 -28.63
C MET A 194 -9.83 3.75 -28.03
N VAL A 195 -9.48 3.52 -26.77
CA VAL A 195 -8.42 4.24 -26.03
C VAL A 195 -7.09 4.18 -26.79
N ASN A 196 -6.69 2.98 -27.21
CA ASN A 196 -5.42 2.75 -27.91
C ASN A 196 -5.30 3.60 -29.20
N GLU A 197 -6.40 3.79 -29.92
CA GLU A 197 -6.42 4.65 -31.13
C GLU A 197 -6.22 6.12 -30.77
N VAL A 198 -6.92 6.64 -29.76
CA VAL A 198 -6.84 8.05 -29.35
C VAL A 198 -5.42 8.40 -28.92
N LEU A 199 -4.78 7.55 -28.11
CA LEU A 199 -3.43 7.80 -27.60
C LEU A 199 -2.39 7.92 -28.73
N VAL A 200 -2.45 7.04 -29.74
CA VAL A 200 -1.55 7.11 -30.90
C VAL A 200 -1.89 8.31 -31.80
N ARG A 201 -3.18 8.52 -32.09
CA ARG A 201 -3.66 9.59 -32.97
C ARG A 201 -3.32 10.98 -32.45
N GLU A 202 -3.39 11.21 -31.14
CA GLU A 202 -3.03 12.48 -30.51
C GLU A 202 -1.52 12.58 -30.19
N GLY A 203 -0.72 11.60 -30.58
CA GLY A 203 0.73 11.61 -30.41
C GLY A 203 1.17 11.55 -28.95
N LEU A 204 0.40 10.86 -28.09
CA LEU A 204 0.68 10.73 -26.66
C LEU A 204 1.63 9.57 -26.36
N VAL A 205 1.63 8.55 -27.22
CA VAL A 205 2.41 7.32 -27.11
C VAL A 205 3.07 6.96 -28.45
N TRP A 206 4.07 6.09 -28.42
CA TRP A 206 4.63 5.43 -29.60
C TRP A 206 3.78 4.23 -30.01
N GLN A 207 3.86 3.88 -31.29
CA GLN A 207 3.40 2.57 -31.77
C GLN A 207 4.45 1.52 -31.40
N HIS A 208 4.04 0.45 -30.72
CA HIS A 208 4.91 -0.68 -30.38
C HIS A 208 4.27 -2.00 -30.78
N ARG A 209 5.01 -2.87 -31.48
CA ARG A 209 4.48 -4.18 -31.92
C ARG A 209 4.62 -5.21 -30.79
N TYR A 210 3.53 -5.86 -30.39
CA TYR A 210 3.49 -6.82 -29.26
C TYR A 210 3.08 -8.24 -29.72
N PRO A 211 3.90 -9.00 -30.47
CA PRO A 211 3.51 -10.31 -30.99
C PRO A 211 3.19 -11.33 -29.88
N PRO A 212 2.17 -12.19 -30.03
CA PRO A 212 1.31 -12.37 -31.20
C PRO A 212 0.15 -11.36 -31.32
N ASN A 213 -0.05 -10.50 -30.33
CA ASN A 213 -1.13 -9.52 -30.25
C ASN A 213 -0.87 -8.32 -31.17
N THR A 214 -1.20 -8.46 -32.46
CA THR A 214 -0.89 -7.45 -33.48
C THR A 214 -2.09 -6.97 -34.30
N ARG A 215 -3.32 -7.29 -33.90
CA ARG A 215 -4.55 -7.06 -34.69
C ARG A 215 -4.69 -5.65 -35.28
N PHE A 216 -4.29 -4.60 -34.55
CA PHE A 216 -4.42 -3.20 -35.01
C PHE A 216 -3.09 -2.49 -35.32
N ASN A 217 -1.94 -3.19 -35.30
CA ASN A 217 -0.63 -2.53 -35.35
C ASN A 217 -0.39 -1.75 -36.65
N ASP A 218 -0.72 -2.33 -37.81
CA ASP A 218 -0.56 -1.66 -39.12
C ASP A 218 -1.45 -0.40 -39.25
N TYR A 219 -2.58 -0.35 -38.51
CA TYR A 219 -3.44 0.83 -38.43
C TYR A 219 -2.88 1.89 -37.48
N PHE A 220 -2.35 1.49 -36.32
CA PHE A 220 -1.65 2.39 -35.40
C PHE A 220 -0.39 3.00 -36.04
N GLU A 221 0.32 2.27 -36.89
CA GLU A 221 1.46 2.83 -37.63
C GLU A 221 1.05 3.97 -38.58
N GLU A 222 -0.13 3.93 -39.21
CA GLU A 222 -0.62 5.05 -40.02
C GLU A 222 -1.07 6.24 -39.16
N LEU A 223 -1.74 5.99 -38.03
CA LEU A 223 -2.10 7.05 -37.08
C LEU A 223 -0.86 7.76 -36.50
N GLU A 224 0.19 7.01 -36.18
CA GLU A 224 1.45 7.56 -35.67
C GLU A 224 2.17 8.38 -36.75
N LYS A 225 2.12 7.96 -38.02
CA LYS A 225 2.61 8.75 -39.17
C LYS A 225 1.83 10.07 -39.32
N MET A 226 0.51 10.08 -39.10
CA MET A 226 -0.30 11.30 -39.09
C MET A 226 0.07 12.22 -37.92
N ALA A 227 0.15 11.69 -36.70
CA ALA A 227 0.53 12.46 -35.50
C ALA A 227 1.92 13.11 -35.65
N LYS A 228 2.88 12.40 -36.27
CA LYS A 228 4.22 12.92 -36.62
C LYS A 228 4.18 14.03 -37.66
N GLN A 229 3.38 13.88 -38.72
CA GLN A 229 3.23 14.90 -39.78
C GLN A 229 2.57 16.19 -39.26
N GLU A 230 1.55 16.05 -38.41
CA GLU A 230 0.80 17.15 -37.81
C GLU A 230 1.46 17.73 -36.54
N ARG A 231 2.53 17.10 -36.04
CA ARG A 231 3.30 17.52 -34.86
C ARG A 231 2.46 17.57 -33.58
N ARG A 232 1.66 16.51 -33.37
CA ARG A 232 0.79 16.30 -32.20
C ARG A 232 1.56 15.74 -31.00
N GLY A 233 1.10 16.06 -29.79
CA GLY A 233 1.59 15.51 -28.53
C GLY A 233 3.12 15.63 -28.38
N ILE A 234 3.79 14.49 -28.24
CA ILE A 234 5.26 14.39 -28.09
C ILE A 234 6.05 14.77 -29.35
N TRP A 235 5.38 14.89 -30.51
CA TRP A 235 5.97 15.25 -31.80
C TRP A 235 5.97 16.77 -32.09
N GLY A 236 5.60 17.60 -31.11
CA GLY A 236 5.50 19.06 -31.21
C GLY A 236 6.82 19.82 -31.39
N ASP A 237 6.82 21.11 -31.03
CA ASP A 237 7.99 22.02 -31.11
C ASP A 237 9.06 21.77 -30.02
N GLY A 238 9.58 20.55 -30.04
CA GLY A 238 10.67 20.05 -29.18
C GLY A 238 11.14 18.63 -29.52
N GLY A 239 10.38 17.87 -30.32
CA GLY A 239 10.65 16.45 -30.60
C GLY A 239 12.00 16.17 -31.26
N LYS A 240 12.96 15.66 -30.47
CA LYS A 240 14.23 15.05 -30.93
C LYS A 240 14.42 13.65 -30.31
N PRO A 241 13.89 12.59 -30.94
CA PRO A 241 14.25 11.22 -30.58
C PRO A 241 15.55 10.82 -31.30
N ILE A 242 16.68 10.80 -30.60
CA ILE A 242 17.95 10.28 -31.11
C ILE A 242 18.64 9.50 -29.99
N PHE A 243 19.15 8.31 -30.29
CA PHE A 243 20.01 7.53 -29.39
C PHE A 243 21.21 8.37 -28.92
N GLY A 244 21.21 8.76 -27.64
CA GLY A 244 22.31 9.50 -27.03
C GLY A 244 21.94 10.11 -25.67
N TYR A 245 22.48 9.55 -24.59
CA TYR A 245 22.78 10.30 -23.38
C TYR A 245 23.59 11.55 -23.75
N ASP A 246 23.42 12.65 -23.02
CA ASP A 246 24.52 13.57 -22.77
C ASP A 246 24.56 13.90 -21.27
N GLU A 247 25.73 13.76 -20.67
CA GLU A 247 25.93 14.00 -19.24
C GLU A 247 26.52 15.39 -19.06
N ASN A 248 25.99 16.15 -18.09
CA ASN A 248 26.43 17.49 -17.70
C ASN A 248 26.01 18.64 -18.64
N ASN A 249 24.84 19.24 -18.36
CA ASN A 249 24.93 20.64 -17.92
C ASN A 249 23.93 20.99 -16.81
N GLN A 250 24.41 21.80 -15.87
CA GLN A 250 23.93 21.97 -14.52
C GLN A 250 22.55 22.64 -14.38
N ARG A 251 21.78 22.15 -13.39
CA ARG A 251 20.86 22.88 -12.50
C ARG A 251 20.72 24.40 -12.74
N THR A 252 19.54 24.84 -13.20
CA THR A 252 18.87 26.06 -12.71
C THR A 252 17.34 25.97 -12.89
N GLY A 253 16.67 25.39 -11.90
CA GLY A 253 15.22 25.51 -11.69
C GLY A 253 14.98 25.79 -10.20
N SER A 254 14.14 26.78 -9.88
CA SER A 254 13.92 27.19 -8.48
C SER A 254 13.03 26.19 -7.75
N GLY A 255 13.50 25.65 -6.64
CA GLY A 255 12.71 24.75 -5.82
C GLY A 255 11.48 25.44 -5.20
N ASN A 256 10.39 24.68 -5.13
CA ASN A 256 9.60 24.69 -3.91
C ASN A 256 10.45 24.00 -2.82
N ASP A 257 10.27 24.36 -1.54
CA ASP A 257 10.86 23.58 -0.44
C ASP A 257 10.12 22.23 -0.33
N VAL A 258 10.63 21.22 -1.07
CA VAL A 258 10.35 19.81 -0.80
C VAL A 258 10.74 19.55 0.65
N LYS A 259 9.78 19.08 1.45
CA LYS A 259 10.07 18.74 2.85
C LYS A 259 10.55 17.31 2.87
N GLU A 260 11.74 17.06 3.38
CA GLU A 260 12.23 15.70 3.56
C GLU A 260 11.90 15.23 4.98
N LYS A 261 11.11 14.16 5.11
CA LYS A 261 11.03 13.36 6.34
C LYS A 261 11.71 12.00 6.13
N THR A 262 12.01 11.32 7.24
CA THR A 262 12.68 10.01 7.20
C THR A 262 12.16 9.11 8.31
N ILE A 263 11.80 7.89 7.95
CA ILE A 263 11.39 6.81 8.85
C ILE A 263 12.21 5.55 8.51
N TYR A 264 12.43 4.68 9.48
CA TYR A 264 13.21 3.45 9.30
C TYR A 264 12.31 2.25 9.62
N LEU A 265 12.27 1.27 8.73
CA LEU A 265 11.31 0.17 8.77
C LEU A 265 12.02 -1.18 8.65
N ALA A 266 11.95 -1.99 9.70
CA ALA A 266 12.43 -3.36 9.73
C ALA A 266 11.26 -4.31 9.49
N GLY A 267 11.29 -5.06 8.39
CA GLY A 267 10.13 -5.83 7.90
C GLY A 267 10.48 -7.24 7.46
N GLY A 268 11.47 -7.87 8.08
CA GLY A 268 12.12 -9.06 7.54
C GLY A 268 13.22 -8.71 6.56
N CYS A 269 13.54 -9.64 5.64
CA CYS A 269 14.57 -9.45 4.62
C CYS A 269 14.39 -8.13 3.85
N PHE A 270 15.35 -7.20 3.98
CA PHE A 270 15.15 -5.82 3.51
C PHE A 270 15.04 -5.70 1.98
N TRP A 271 15.42 -6.71 1.18
CA TRP A 271 15.34 -6.68 -0.29
C TRP A 271 13.91 -6.47 -0.78
N GLY A 272 12.94 -7.16 -0.16
CA GLY A 272 11.53 -7.03 -0.50
C GLY A 272 10.94 -5.70 -0.02
N VAL A 273 11.29 -5.30 1.21
CA VAL A 273 10.83 -4.03 1.82
C VAL A 273 11.33 -2.82 1.03
N GLU A 274 12.62 -2.79 0.63
CA GLU A 274 13.20 -1.71 -0.16
C GLU A 274 12.51 -1.64 -1.53
N ARG A 275 12.46 -2.76 -2.25
CA ARG A 275 11.84 -2.78 -3.58
C ARG A 275 10.37 -2.38 -3.55
N TYR A 276 9.66 -2.71 -2.48
CA TYR A 276 8.27 -2.31 -2.28
C TYR A 276 8.10 -0.79 -2.13
N TYR A 277 8.91 -0.12 -1.30
CA TYR A 277 8.87 1.34 -1.21
C TYR A 277 9.32 2.03 -2.50
N GLN A 278 10.28 1.44 -3.23
CA GLN A 278 10.66 1.87 -4.57
C GLN A 278 9.58 1.66 -5.65
N LEU A 279 8.50 0.93 -5.37
CA LEU A 279 7.36 0.73 -6.28
C LEU A 279 6.23 1.74 -6.04
N LEU A 280 6.27 2.54 -4.96
CA LEU A 280 5.20 3.50 -4.67
C LEU A 280 5.18 4.65 -5.71
N PRO A 281 4.00 5.09 -6.18
CA PRO A 281 3.87 5.95 -7.34
C PRO A 281 4.21 7.43 -7.10
N ALA A 282 4.33 7.86 -5.84
CA ALA A 282 4.60 9.23 -5.43
C ALA A 282 5.20 9.28 -4.02
N GLY A 283 5.77 10.43 -3.64
CA GLY A 283 6.18 10.77 -2.28
C GLY A 283 7.42 10.08 -1.71
N ILE A 284 7.84 8.91 -2.19
CA ILE A 284 9.12 8.30 -1.78
C ILE A 284 10.27 8.96 -2.56
N LEU A 285 11.23 9.53 -1.82
CA LEU A 285 12.37 10.29 -2.37
C LEU A 285 13.66 9.46 -2.42
N LYS A 286 13.87 8.57 -1.43
CA LYS A 286 15.01 7.64 -1.41
C LYS A 286 14.76 6.45 -0.47
N THR A 287 15.20 5.26 -0.87
CA THR A 287 15.43 4.12 0.04
C THR A 287 16.93 3.91 0.32
N GLU A 288 17.25 3.20 1.40
CA GLU A 288 18.59 2.61 1.62
C GLU A 288 18.46 1.42 2.58
N ALA A 289 18.93 0.25 2.17
CA ALA A 289 18.98 -0.94 3.02
C ALA A 289 20.09 -0.84 4.08
N GLY A 290 19.90 -1.45 5.25
CA GLY A 290 20.88 -1.41 6.33
C GLY A 290 20.48 -2.12 7.61
N TYR A 291 21.27 -1.84 8.65
CA TYR A 291 21.25 -2.53 9.93
C TYR A 291 21.00 -1.50 11.05
N ALA A 292 19.88 -1.61 11.78
CA ALA A 292 19.47 -0.62 12.80
C ALA A 292 19.42 -1.18 14.23
N ASN A 293 19.58 -0.27 15.21
CA ASN A 293 19.34 -0.49 16.64
C ASN A 293 20.05 -1.72 17.26
N GLY A 294 21.30 -1.96 16.86
CA GLY A 294 22.14 -3.06 17.39
C GLY A 294 23.40 -2.60 18.11
N THR A 295 24.17 -3.56 18.62
CA THR A 295 25.41 -3.36 19.38
C THR A 295 26.64 -3.61 18.51
N GLY A 296 27.44 -2.55 18.31
CA GLY A 296 28.63 -2.58 17.47
C GLY A 296 28.76 -1.29 16.66
N ALA A 297 29.59 -1.32 15.62
CA ALA A 297 29.62 -0.27 14.61
C ALA A 297 30.04 -0.87 13.25
N HIS A 298 29.32 -0.53 12.18
CA HIS A 298 29.53 -1.05 10.83
C HIS A 298 29.60 -2.61 10.77
N PRO A 299 28.56 -3.33 11.24
CA PRO A 299 28.52 -4.79 11.14
C PRO A 299 28.46 -5.23 9.67
N SER A 300 29.00 -6.41 9.34
CA SER A 300 28.71 -7.06 8.05
C SER A 300 27.44 -7.91 8.11
N TYR A 301 26.89 -8.26 6.94
CA TYR A 301 25.76 -9.18 6.82
C TYR A 301 25.96 -10.49 7.61
N GLU A 302 27.17 -11.06 7.57
CA GLU A 302 27.48 -12.30 8.31
C GLU A 302 27.66 -12.09 9.82
N GLU A 303 27.76 -10.86 10.31
CA GLU A 303 27.75 -10.54 11.74
C GLU A 303 26.33 -10.26 12.26
N VAL A 304 25.45 -9.72 11.42
CA VAL A 304 24.01 -9.60 11.71
C VAL A 304 23.35 -10.98 11.70
N CYS A 305 23.56 -11.78 10.64
CA CYS A 305 23.02 -13.14 10.51
C CYS A 305 23.54 -14.17 11.54
N ARG A 306 24.44 -13.79 12.47
CA ARG A 306 24.84 -14.62 13.62
C ARG A 306 23.94 -14.45 14.84
N GLY A 307 22.99 -13.50 14.83
CA GLY A 307 22.02 -13.29 15.91
C GLY A 307 22.65 -12.91 17.26
N ASN A 308 23.83 -12.29 17.23
CA ASN A 308 24.59 -11.92 18.43
C ASN A 308 25.03 -10.45 18.45
N THR A 309 24.49 -9.63 17.54
CA THR A 309 24.70 -8.19 17.46
C THR A 309 23.43 -7.39 17.73
N GLY A 310 22.23 -7.99 17.55
CA GLY A 310 20.94 -7.36 17.83
C GLY A 310 20.45 -6.34 16.80
N PHE A 311 21.18 -6.13 15.69
CA PHE A 311 20.72 -5.27 14.61
C PHE A 311 19.50 -5.87 13.91
N ALA A 312 18.53 -5.05 13.52
CA ALA A 312 17.45 -5.42 12.60
C ALA A 312 17.82 -5.08 11.15
N GLU A 313 17.47 -5.96 10.21
CA GLU A 313 17.42 -5.62 8.78
C GLU A 313 16.35 -4.56 8.55
N THR A 314 16.77 -3.39 8.06
CA THR A 314 15.99 -2.16 8.11
C THR A 314 16.16 -1.37 6.81
N VAL A 315 15.07 -0.83 6.27
CA VAL A 315 15.10 0.14 5.17
C VAL A 315 14.92 1.55 5.73
N ARG A 316 15.83 2.46 5.41
CA ARG A 316 15.60 3.90 5.59
C ARG A 316 14.74 4.40 4.44
N VAL A 317 13.56 4.93 4.76
CA VAL A 317 12.63 5.53 3.79
C VAL A 317 12.63 7.05 3.98
N VAL A 318 13.14 7.78 2.98
CA VAL A 318 13.08 9.25 2.89
C VAL A 318 11.90 9.62 1.99
N TYR A 319 11.06 10.56 2.42
CA TYR A 319 9.78 10.87 1.76
C TYR A 319 9.37 12.34 1.88
N ASP A 320 8.51 12.81 0.97
CA ASP A 320 7.83 14.12 1.08
C ASP A 320 6.46 13.96 1.77
N PRO A 321 6.26 14.50 2.99
CA PRO A 321 4.98 14.46 3.70
C PRO A 321 3.89 15.32 3.04
N GLY A 322 4.21 16.07 1.97
CA GLY A 322 3.25 16.73 1.09
C GLY A 322 2.69 15.83 -0.02
N GLU A 323 3.34 14.71 -0.35
CA GLU A 323 2.86 13.73 -1.33
C GLU A 323 2.41 12.39 -0.69
N ILE A 324 3.06 11.94 0.39
CA ILE A 324 2.68 10.72 1.12
C ILE A 324 2.79 10.92 2.64
N SER A 325 1.71 10.64 3.38
CA SER A 325 1.70 10.81 4.83
C SER A 325 2.40 9.65 5.56
N LEU A 326 2.76 9.86 6.83
CA LEU A 326 3.36 8.80 7.64
C LEU A 326 2.37 7.63 7.86
N GLU A 327 1.09 7.92 8.06
CA GLU A 327 0.02 6.93 8.17
C GLU A 327 -0.11 6.09 6.89
N ALA A 328 0.10 6.70 5.71
CA ALA A 328 0.13 5.99 4.45
C ALA A 328 1.37 5.08 4.33
N ILE A 329 2.55 5.55 4.75
CA ILE A 329 3.74 4.71 4.83
C ILE A 329 3.52 3.53 5.80
N LEU A 330 2.91 3.76 6.97
CA LEU A 330 2.62 2.71 7.95
C LEU A 330 1.56 1.71 7.45
N ALA A 331 0.57 2.15 6.67
CA ALA A 331 -0.37 1.26 5.99
C ALA A 331 0.31 0.42 4.90
N HIS A 332 1.21 1.02 4.12
CA HIS A 332 2.06 0.31 3.18
C HIS A 332 2.99 -0.71 3.87
N PHE A 333 3.49 -0.41 5.07
CA PHE A 333 4.28 -1.35 5.89
C PHE A 333 3.43 -2.53 6.40
N PHE A 334 2.24 -2.27 6.95
CA PHE A 334 1.35 -3.31 7.48
C PHE A 334 0.76 -4.24 6.41
N ARG A 335 0.80 -3.86 5.12
CA ARG A 335 0.48 -4.75 3.99
C ARG A 335 1.53 -5.85 3.75
N ILE A 336 2.80 -5.60 4.11
CA ILE A 336 3.93 -6.44 3.67
C ILE A 336 4.56 -7.29 4.77
N ILE A 337 4.10 -7.16 6.01
CA ILE A 337 4.55 -7.96 7.17
C ILE A 337 3.40 -8.75 7.79
N ASP A 338 3.70 -9.81 8.53
CA ASP A 338 2.86 -10.29 9.63
C ASP A 338 3.26 -9.51 10.90
N PRO A 339 2.49 -8.50 11.35
CA PRO A 339 2.83 -7.71 12.52
C PRO A 339 2.63 -8.47 13.84
N THR A 340 2.28 -9.76 13.77
CA THR A 340 2.02 -10.66 14.91
C THR A 340 2.97 -11.87 14.96
N THR A 341 4.02 -11.90 14.13
CA THR A 341 5.18 -12.81 14.29
C THR A 341 6.42 -12.07 14.78
N ARG A 342 6.94 -12.55 15.92
CA ARG A 342 8.17 -12.07 16.54
C ARG A 342 9.37 -12.78 15.91
N ASP A 343 10.46 -12.04 15.68
CA ASP A 343 11.77 -12.55 15.23
C ASP A 343 11.67 -13.45 13.97
N HIS A 344 10.70 -13.15 13.09
CA HIS A 344 10.39 -13.90 11.86
C HIS A 344 9.47 -13.12 10.90
N GLN A 345 9.75 -13.20 9.59
CA GLN A 345 8.83 -12.82 8.50
C GLN A 345 8.94 -13.79 7.32
N GLY A 346 7.81 -14.20 6.73
CA GLY A 346 7.81 -15.07 5.53
C GLY A 346 8.38 -16.47 5.75
N ASN A 347 9.66 -16.66 5.41
CA ASN A 347 10.48 -17.84 5.75
C ASN A 347 11.80 -17.46 6.46
N ASP A 348 11.97 -16.18 6.79
CA ASP A 348 13.20 -15.58 7.30
C ASP A 348 13.13 -15.54 8.83
N TYR A 349 13.95 -16.36 9.50
CA TYR A 349 13.93 -16.55 10.96
C TYR A 349 15.18 -15.96 11.64
N GLY A 350 14.99 -15.15 12.68
CA GLY A 350 16.07 -14.52 13.46
C GLY A 350 15.68 -13.15 14.01
N ASP A 351 16.39 -12.68 15.04
CA ASP A 351 16.15 -11.36 15.65
C ASP A 351 16.44 -10.20 14.68
N GLN A 352 17.23 -10.44 13.63
CA GLN A 352 17.42 -9.48 12.55
C GLN A 352 16.18 -9.29 11.65
N TYR A 353 15.24 -10.24 11.65
CA TYR A 353 14.00 -10.18 10.84
C TYR A 353 12.76 -9.78 11.66
N ARG A 354 12.95 -9.27 12.89
CA ARG A 354 11.84 -8.78 13.72
C ARG A 354 11.14 -7.57 13.07
N PRO A 355 9.81 -7.46 13.17
CA PRO A 355 9.11 -6.28 12.69
C PRO A 355 9.37 -5.08 13.62
N GLY A 356 9.80 -3.95 13.07
CA GLY A 356 10.15 -2.76 13.85
C GLY A 356 10.02 -1.46 13.07
N ILE A 357 9.69 -0.38 13.78
CA ILE A 357 9.55 0.98 13.25
C ILE A 357 10.44 1.89 14.09
N TYR A 358 11.43 2.52 13.46
CA TYR A 358 12.39 3.39 14.15
C TYR A 358 12.27 4.84 13.69
N TYR A 359 11.91 5.71 14.63
CA TYR A 359 11.69 7.14 14.39
C TYR A 359 12.93 7.97 14.73
N VAL A 360 13.08 9.10 14.02
CA VAL A 360 14.14 10.11 14.27
C VAL A 360 13.53 11.44 14.76
N ASP A 361 12.29 11.74 14.36
CA ASP A 361 11.51 12.86 14.90
C ASP A 361 10.58 12.34 16.01
N GLU A 362 10.71 12.87 17.22
CA GLU A 362 9.85 12.51 18.36
C GLU A 362 8.36 12.79 18.09
N ASN A 363 8.04 13.70 17.15
CA ASN A 363 6.67 13.99 16.74
C ASN A 363 6.03 12.85 15.90
N ASP A 364 6.82 11.94 15.34
CA ASP A 364 6.31 10.79 14.58
C ASP A 364 5.91 9.61 15.51
N PHE A 365 6.49 9.52 16.71
CA PHE A 365 6.17 8.49 17.70
C PHE A 365 4.66 8.36 18.02
N PRO A 366 3.91 9.45 18.35
CA PRO A 366 2.47 9.34 18.55
C PRO A 366 1.75 8.85 17.30
N VAL A 367 2.05 9.36 16.11
CA VAL A 367 1.41 8.92 14.85
C VAL A 367 1.59 7.42 14.63
N ILE A 368 2.78 6.88 14.92
CA ILE A 368 3.06 5.44 14.85
C ILE A 368 2.23 4.67 15.88
N CYS A 369 2.17 5.12 17.13
CA CYS A 369 1.37 4.48 18.18
C CYS A 369 -0.14 4.51 17.87
N ASP A 370 -0.67 5.64 17.40
CA ASP A 370 -2.07 5.79 16.99
C ASP A 370 -2.41 4.86 15.82
N TYR A 371 -1.51 4.73 14.83
CA TYR A 371 -1.67 3.76 13.76
C TYR A 371 -1.70 2.32 14.29
N LEU A 372 -0.73 1.93 15.13
CA LEU A 372 -0.68 0.58 15.73
C LEU A 372 -1.95 0.27 16.55
N ASP A 373 -2.34 1.16 17.46
CA ASP A 373 -3.52 0.99 18.31
C ASP A 373 -4.81 0.90 17.48
N ALA A 374 -4.96 1.74 16.45
CA ALA A 374 -6.11 1.67 15.53
C ALA A 374 -6.20 0.33 14.78
N ARG A 375 -5.07 -0.36 14.58
CA ARG A 375 -4.96 -1.66 13.90
C ARG A 375 -5.06 -2.86 14.84
N ARG A 376 -4.82 -2.75 16.16
CA ARG A 376 -4.85 -3.90 17.10
C ARG A 376 -6.09 -4.78 16.97
N LYS A 377 -7.27 -4.14 16.87
CA LYS A 377 -8.58 -4.79 16.72
C LYS A 377 -8.72 -5.68 15.48
N ASP A 378 -7.89 -5.45 14.45
CA ASP A 378 -7.97 -6.13 13.16
C ASP A 378 -7.21 -7.48 13.19
N TYR A 379 -6.47 -7.78 14.27
CA TYR A 379 -5.67 -9.00 14.47
C TYR A 379 -6.10 -9.78 15.72
N ALA A 380 -6.17 -11.11 15.60
CA ALA A 380 -6.53 -12.01 16.71
C ALA A 380 -5.34 -12.39 17.63
N ARG A 381 -4.10 -12.08 17.21
CA ARG A 381 -2.89 -12.14 18.03
C ARG A 381 -2.47 -10.71 18.38
N PRO A 382 -1.81 -10.47 19.52
CA PRO A 382 -1.20 -9.17 19.81
C PRO A 382 -0.20 -8.78 18.71
N LEU A 383 -0.13 -7.48 18.40
CA LEU A 383 0.93 -6.91 17.58
C LEU A 383 2.27 -7.05 18.32
N VAL A 384 3.36 -7.34 17.61
CA VAL A 384 4.72 -7.48 18.18
C VAL A 384 5.74 -6.58 17.48
N VAL A 385 5.25 -5.59 16.71
CA VAL A 385 6.06 -4.57 16.05
C VAL A 385 6.67 -3.65 17.11
N GLU A 386 8.00 -3.62 17.21
CA GLU A 386 8.67 -2.69 18.12
C GLU A 386 8.65 -1.25 17.58
N VAL A 387 8.44 -0.27 18.44
CA VAL A 387 8.44 1.16 18.08
C VAL A 387 9.45 1.89 18.95
N LEU A 388 10.61 2.23 18.39
CA LEU A 388 11.75 2.76 19.13
C LEU A 388 12.35 3.99 18.46
N GLU A 389 13.04 4.81 19.24
CA GLU A 389 13.95 5.83 18.69
C GLU A 389 15.09 5.13 17.92
N LEU A 390 15.53 5.72 16.81
CA LEU A 390 16.71 5.22 16.08
C LEU A 390 18.00 5.60 16.81
N VAL A 391 18.62 4.60 17.45
CA VAL A 391 19.89 4.72 18.17
C VAL A 391 21.09 4.68 17.21
N ASN A 392 21.05 3.79 16.22
CA ASN A 392 22.05 3.71 15.16
C ASN A 392 21.48 3.07 13.88
N PHE A 393 22.09 3.41 12.75
CA PHE A 393 21.85 2.79 11.45
C PHE A 393 23.18 2.71 10.69
N TYR A 394 23.47 1.54 10.12
CA TYR A 394 24.61 1.32 9.23
C TYR A 394 24.09 0.83 7.88
N PRO A 395 24.37 1.54 6.76
CA PRO A 395 23.98 1.07 5.44
C PRO A 395 24.58 -0.32 5.16
N ALA A 396 23.78 -1.18 4.54
CA ALA A 396 24.23 -2.50 4.09
C ALA A 396 25.22 -2.36 2.93
N GLU A 397 26.00 -3.41 2.70
CA GLU A 397 27.00 -3.49 1.65
C GLU A 397 26.42 -3.23 0.23
N ASP A 398 27.21 -2.66 -0.69
CA ASP A 398 26.75 -2.20 -2.03
C ASP A 398 25.97 -3.25 -2.86
N TRP A 399 26.10 -4.55 -2.55
CA TRP A 399 25.39 -5.63 -3.24
C TRP A 399 23.98 -5.92 -2.69
N HIS A 400 23.66 -5.37 -1.51
CA HIS A 400 22.36 -5.42 -0.86
C HIS A 400 21.44 -4.26 -1.23
N GLN A 401 22.03 -3.08 -1.49
CA GLN A 401 21.30 -1.91 -2.01
C GLN A 401 20.71 -2.26 -3.38
N ASP A 402 19.47 -1.86 -3.63
CA ASP A 402 18.79 -2.05 -4.92
C ASP A 402 18.75 -3.53 -5.39
N TYR A 403 18.81 -4.49 -4.45
CA TYR A 403 19.08 -5.91 -4.76
C TYR A 403 18.11 -6.49 -5.81
N LEU A 404 16.81 -6.17 -5.72
CA LEU A 404 15.80 -6.63 -6.68
C LEU A 404 15.68 -5.77 -7.95
N LEU A 405 16.33 -4.60 -8.02
CA LEU A 405 16.56 -3.91 -9.29
C LEU A 405 17.70 -4.60 -10.07
N ALA A 406 18.78 -4.96 -9.37
CA ALA A 406 19.91 -5.70 -9.94
C ALA A 406 19.59 -7.18 -10.22
N ASN A 407 18.71 -7.79 -9.44
CA ASN A 407 18.31 -9.19 -9.53
C ASN A 407 16.78 -9.33 -9.53
N PRO A 408 16.06 -9.05 -10.64
CA PRO A 408 14.59 -9.07 -10.68
C PRO A 408 13.93 -10.44 -10.42
N ALA A 409 14.71 -11.52 -10.46
CA ALA A 409 14.28 -12.89 -10.08
C ALA A 409 14.96 -13.36 -8.77
N GLY A 410 15.43 -12.42 -7.95
CA GLY A 410 15.98 -12.67 -6.63
C GLY A 410 14.92 -13.10 -5.62
N TYR A 411 15.37 -13.44 -4.40
CA TYR A 411 14.44 -13.80 -3.32
C TYR A 411 13.66 -12.59 -2.81
N CYS A 412 12.35 -12.77 -2.66
CA CYS A 412 11.44 -11.80 -2.07
C CYS A 412 10.30 -12.58 -1.38
N HIS A 413 10.05 -12.33 -0.09
CA HIS A 413 8.85 -12.83 0.60
C HIS A 413 7.66 -11.86 0.48
N VAL A 414 7.91 -10.60 0.10
CA VAL A 414 6.91 -9.54 -0.05
C VAL A 414 6.18 -9.67 -1.38
N ASP A 415 4.84 -9.58 -1.35
CA ASP A 415 4.04 -9.38 -2.56
C ASP A 415 4.18 -7.94 -3.07
N LEU A 416 5.12 -7.75 -4.00
CA LEU A 416 5.42 -6.46 -4.60
C LEU A 416 4.24 -5.84 -5.36
N SER A 417 3.21 -6.62 -5.74
CA SER A 417 2.02 -6.06 -6.42
C SER A 417 1.19 -5.15 -5.51
N GLN A 418 1.27 -5.33 -4.19
CA GLN A 418 0.54 -4.54 -3.20
C GLN A 418 1.00 -3.06 -3.13
N ALA A 419 2.11 -2.69 -3.79
CA ALA A 419 2.60 -1.31 -3.91
C ALA A 419 1.83 -0.49 -4.95
N GLU A 420 1.34 -1.17 -6.01
CA GLU A 420 0.67 -0.53 -7.15
C GLU A 420 -0.81 -0.28 -6.87
N LEU A 421 -1.38 -1.05 -5.93
CA LEU A 421 -2.72 -0.90 -5.41
C LEU A 421 -2.79 0.30 -4.43
N PRO A 422 -3.72 1.27 -4.59
CA PRO A 422 -3.89 2.33 -3.62
C PRO A 422 -4.38 1.79 -2.27
N LEU A 423 -4.02 2.51 -1.20
CA LEU A 423 -4.51 2.23 0.15
C LEU A 423 -6.03 2.37 0.22
N GLN A 424 -6.68 1.42 0.90
CA GLN A 424 -8.11 1.43 1.13
C GLN A 424 -8.45 2.29 2.36
N PRO A 425 -9.63 2.95 2.42
CA PRO A 425 -10.03 3.79 3.55
C PRO A 425 -10.18 3.08 4.92
N TYR A 426 -9.97 1.76 4.99
CA TYR A 426 -9.90 1.02 6.25
C TYR A 426 -8.45 0.73 6.71
N GLU A 427 -7.46 0.80 5.80
CA GLU A 427 -6.05 0.53 6.09
C GLU A 427 -5.36 1.75 6.71
N LEU A 428 -5.75 2.95 6.28
CA LEU A 428 -5.44 4.20 6.97
C LEU A 428 -6.19 4.29 8.32
N PRO A 429 -5.73 5.11 9.27
CA PRO A 429 -6.57 5.67 10.32
C PRO A 429 -7.67 6.50 9.66
N GLN A 430 -8.91 6.40 10.15
CA GLN A 430 -10.01 7.18 9.57
C GLN A 430 -10.05 8.58 10.20
N ASP A 431 -9.78 9.60 9.38
CA ASP A 431 -10.06 11.00 9.72
C ASP A 431 -11.53 11.16 10.12
N GLY A 432 -11.78 11.41 11.40
CA GLY A 432 -13.14 11.53 11.93
C GLY A 432 -13.82 10.21 12.32
N ALA A 433 -13.09 9.09 12.39
CA ALA A 433 -13.38 8.13 13.45
C ALA A 433 -13.05 8.84 14.77
N GLU A 434 -14.08 9.33 15.47
CA GLU A 434 -13.91 9.79 16.85
C GLU A 434 -13.25 8.65 17.66
N PRO A 435 -12.45 8.96 18.70
CA PRO A 435 -12.20 7.95 19.73
C PRO A 435 -13.55 7.38 20.18
N VAL A 436 -13.60 6.10 20.58
CA VAL A 436 -14.84 5.46 21.04
C VAL A 436 -15.23 6.09 22.39
N TYR A 437 -15.83 7.28 22.32
CA TYR A 437 -15.99 8.20 23.43
C TYR A 437 -17.07 9.24 23.12
N SER A 438 -18.31 8.76 22.98
CA SER A 438 -19.50 9.58 22.67
C SER A 438 -19.98 10.47 23.83
N GLY A 439 -19.10 11.31 24.37
CA GLY A 439 -19.42 12.26 25.44
C GLY A 439 -18.27 13.20 25.80
N ASN A 440 -18.53 14.50 25.88
CA ASN A 440 -17.59 15.50 26.42
C ASN A 440 -17.61 15.53 27.97
N THR A 441 -17.64 14.35 28.59
CA THR A 441 -17.54 14.17 30.05
C THR A 441 -17.01 12.76 30.32
N LEU A 442 -15.87 12.66 30.99
CA LEU A 442 -15.48 11.40 31.65
C LEU A 442 -16.54 10.99 32.67
N ASP A 443 -17.04 9.75 32.56
CA ASP A 443 -17.77 9.08 33.63
C ASP A 443 -16.85 8.04 34.29
N PRO A 444 -16.28 8.32 35.49
CA PRO A 444 -15.52 7.31 36.24
C PRO A 444 -16.34 6.05 36.55
N GLY A 445 -17.68 6.16 36.55
CA GLY A 445 -18.59 5.04 36.68
C GLY A 445 -18.52 4.05 35.51
N LEU A 446 -18.06 4.46 34.32
CA LEU A 446 -17.77 3.55 33.20
C LEU A 446 -16.58 2.64 33.56
N PHE A 447 -15.46 3.25 33.92
CA PHE A 447 -14.19 2.54 34.20
C PHE A 447 -14.22 1.72 35.48
N GLU A 448 -14.97 2.14 36.50
CA GLU A 448 -15.11 1.37 37.76
C GLU A 448 -16.40 0.50 37.83
N SER A 449 -17.22 0.48 36.78
CA SER A 449 -18.52 -0.22 36.73
C SER A 449 -18.49 -1.68 37.20
N HIS A 450 -17.41 -2.38 36.89
CA HIS A 450 -17.22 -3.81 37.13
C HIS A 450 -16.57 -4.12 38.49
N LEU A 451 -16.17 -3.12 39.28
CA LEU A 451 -15.41 -3.30 40.53
C LEU A 451 -16.32 -3.54 41.75
N THR A 452 -16.79 -4.77 41.92
CA THR A 452 -17.61 -5.18 43.07
C THR A 452 -16.78 -5.59 44.30
N GLY A 453 -15.85 -4.73 44.75
CA GLY A 453 -14.85 -5.11 45.76
C GLY A 453 -14.37 -3.98 46.69
N LYS A 454 -13.11 -4.09 47.13
CA LYS A 454 -12.41 -3.11 47.99
C LYS A 454 -12.36 -1.71 47.37
N ALA A 455 -11.98 -0.73 48.19
CA ALA A 455 -11.65 0.62 47.76
C ALA A 455 -10.30 1.03 48.39
N VAL A 456 -9.49 1.80 47.67
CA VAL A 456 -8.22 2.31 48.19
C VAL A 456 -8.50 3.43 49.20
N SER A 457 -7.75 3.44 50.30
CA SER A 457 -7.90 4.41 51.38
C SER A 457 -7.11 5.68 51.09
N ALA A 458 -7.69 6.86 51.39
CA ALA A 458 -7.05 8.17 51.30
C ALA A 458 -5.94 8.42 52.36
N SER A 459 -5.27 7.35 52.78
CA SER A 459 -4.08 7.33 53.65
C SER A 459 -2.77 7.44 52.88
N PHE A 460 -2.79 7.15 51.58
CA PHE A 460 -1.65 7.33 50.68
C PHE A 460 -1.58 8.79 50.23
N VAL A 461 -0.41 9.40 50.37
CA VAL A 461 -0.21 10.85 50.14
C VAL A 461 1.11 11.05 49.40
N ARG A 462 1.09 11.88 48.35
CA ARG A 462 2.28 12.29 47.58
C ARG A 462 3.36 12.90 48.51
N PRO A 463 4.59 12.38 48.52
CA PRO A 463 5.74 13.04 49.16
C PRO A 463 6.04 14.43 48.57
N SER A 464 6.86 15.23 49.25
CA SER A 464 7.24 16.55 48.75
C SER A 464 8.17 16.47 47.54
N ARG A 465 8.22 17.55 46.73
CA ARG A 465 8.99 17.57 45.46
C ARG A 465 10.48 17.23 45.65
N ASP A 466 11.05 17.60 46.80
CA ASP A 466 12.46 17.38 47.08
C ASP A 466 12.72 15.93 47.53
N GLU A 467 11.84 15.35 48.37
CA GLU A 467 11.88 13.91 48.72
C GLU A 467 11.75 13.02 47.47
N LEU A 468 10.86 13.38 46.54
CA LEU A 468 10.69 12.66 45.26
C LEU A 468 11.95 12.67 44.39
N ARG A 469 12.81 13.68 44.51
CA ARG A 469 14.09 13.78 43.78
C ARG A 469 15.23 12.99 44.44
N GLU A 470 15.05 12.57 45.69
CA GLU A 470 15.99 11.69 46.40
C GLU A 470 15.56 10.21 46.33
N GLN A 471 14.26 9.95 46.14
CA GLN A 471 13.67 8.60 46.15
C GLN A 471 13.52 7.97 44.76
N LEU A 472 13.19 8.76 43.73
CA LEU A 472 12.95 8.29 42.37
C LEU A 472 14.20 8.43 41.50
N ASN A 473 14.41 7.52 40.54
CA ASN A 473 15.34 7.75 39.44
C ASN A 473 14.75 8.70 38.38
N ASP A 474 15.61 9.24 37.50
CA ASP A 474 15.22 10.24 36.49
C ASP A 474 14.00 9.84 35.65
N LEU A 475 13.91 8.57 35.22
CA LEU A 475 12.78 8.06 34.42
C LEU A 475 11.50 7.98 35.26
N GLN A 476 11.59 7.43 36.48
CA GLN A 476 10.45 7.35 37.40
C GLN A 476 9.92 8.75 37.75
N TYR A 477 10.80 9.73 37.96
CA TYR A 477 10.42 11.12 38.21
C TYR A 477 9.74 11.75 37.00
N LYS A 478 10.36 11.66 35.82
CA LYS A 478 9.82 12.17 34.55
C LYS A 478 8.43 11.60 34.25
N VAL A 479 8.27 10.28 34.30
CA VAL A 479 7.00 9.61 34.04
C VAL A 479 5.95 10.06 35.05
N THR A 480 6.19 9.88 36.35
CA THR A 480 5.12 10.11 37.36
C THR A 480 4.83 11.59 37.64
N GLN A 481 5.82 12.47 37.51
CA GLN A 481 5.72 13.88 37.91
C GLN A 481 5.63 14.86 36.74
N GLU A 482 6.15 14.51 35.57
CA GLU A 482 6.25 15.39 34.40
C GLU A 482 5.47 14.83 33.17
N ASN A 483 4.72 13.73 33.37
CA ASN A 483 3.87 13.04 32.38
C ASN A 483 4.64 12.46 31.17
N ASP A 484 5.91 12.09 31.37
CA ASP A 484 6.73 11.40 30.36
C ASP A 484 6.25 9.94 30.14
N THR A 485 6.71 9.26 29.10
CA THR A 485 6.37 7.87 28.79
C THR A 485 7.64 7.04 28.55
N GLU A 486 7.75 5.89 29.21
CA GLU A 486 8.90 4.99 29.04
C GLU A 486 8.90 4.32 27.66
N ARG A 487 10.07 3.88 27.18
CA ARG A 487 10.16 3.20 25.88
C ARG A 487 9.43 1.84 25.91
N PRO A 488 8.66 1.49 24.88
CA PRO A 488 7.96 0.20 24.82
C PRO A 488 8.97 -0.95 24.66
N PHE A 489 8.61 -2.13 25.17
CA PHE A 489 9.37 -3.38 25.23
C PHE A 489 10.70 -3.31 26.03
N ALA A 490 11.25 -2.11 26.26
CA ALA A 490 12.51 -1.85 26.95
C ALA A 490 12.33 -1.45 28.42
N ASN A 491 11.39 -2.10 29.13
CA ASN A 491 11.02 -1.77 30.50
C ASN A 491 10.83 -3.00 31.40
N ALA A 492 10.60 -2.77 32.70
CA ALA A 492 10.75 -3.79 33.73
C ALA A 492 9.58 -4.78 33.85
N PHE A 493 8.35 -4.41 33.49
CA PHE A 493 7.16 -5.19 33.84
C PHE A 493 6.28 -5.62 32.65
N ASP A 494 6.55 -5.17 31.42
CA ASP A 494 5.84 -5.63 30.21
C ASP A 494 5.75 -7.17 30.15
N GLN A 495 6.89 -7.86 30.23
CA GLN A 495 6.98 -9.33 30.15
C GLN A 495 6.88 -10.07 31.50
N ILE A 496 6.56 -9.38 32.61
CA ILE A 496 6.41 -10.02 33.94
C ILE A 496 4.95 -10.46 34.17
N PHE A 497 4.76 -11.73 34.48
CA PHE A 497 3.44 -12.35 34.73
C PHE A 497 3.43 -13.21 36.01
N GLU A 498 4.33 -12.93 36.94
CA GLU A 498 4.38 -13.60 38.24
C GLU A 498 3.21 -13.15 39.16
N PRO A 499 2.71 -14.02 40.05
CA PRO A 499 1.70 -13.63 41.03
C PRO A 499 2.22 -12.52 41.97
N GLY A 500 1.52 -11.39 42.01
CA GLY A 500 1.88 -10.26 42.86
C GLY A 500 1.01 -9.03 42.66
N LEU A 501 1.33 -7.97 43.41
CA LEU A 501 0.63 -6.69 43.41
C LEU A 501 1.50 -5.61 42.76
N TYR A 502 0.89 -4.75 41.94
CA TYR A 502 1.53 -3.56 41.40
C TYR A 502 1.02 -2.33 42.16
N VAL A 503 1.94 -1.62 42.81
CA VAL A 503 1.66 -0.41 43.60
C VAL A 503 2.29 0.82 42.95
N ASP A 504 1.79 2.02 43.26
CA ASP A 504 2.43 3.26 42.84
C ASP A 504 3.85 3.35 43.43
N VAL A 505 4.85 3.63 42.59
CA VAL A 505 6.24 3.82 43.01
C VAL A 505 6.41 5.03 43.95
N VAL A 506 5.49 5.99 43.91
CA VAL A 506 5.52 7.26 44.67
C VAL A 506 4.91 7.14 46.07
N SER A 507 3.79 6.43 46.22
CA SER A 507 3.03 6.37 47.47
C SER A 507 2.94 4.98 48.08
N GLY A 508 3.23 3.92 47.31
CA GLY A 508 2.93 2.54 47.68
C GLY A 508 1.44 2.20 47.64
N GLU A 509 0.58 3.01 47.04
CA GLU A 509 -0.85 2.68 46.96
C GLU A 509 -1.11 1.53 45.97
N PRO A 510 -1.96 0.53 46.31
CA PRO A 510 -2.32 -0.55 45.41
C PRO A 510 -3.05 -0.07 44.15
N LEU A 511 -2.50 -0.39 42.97
CA LEU A 511 -3.05 0.03 41.67
C LEU A 511 -3.63 -1.14 40.88
N PHE A 512 -2.86 -2.21 40.67
CA PHE A 512 -3.23 -3.33 39.79
C PHE A 512 -2.84 -4.70 40.36
N SER A 513 -3.60 -5.74 40.03
CA SER A 513 -3.30 -7.14 40.34
C SER A 513 -2.64 -7.85 39.15
N SER A 514 -1.75 -8.81 39.42
CA SER A 514 -1.26 -9.73 38.39
C SER A 514 -2.37 -10.58 37.75
N ARG A 515 -3.51 -10.80 38.42
CA ARG A 515 -4.65 -11.56 37.87
C ARG A 515 -5.31 -10.86 36.68
N ASP A 516 -5.30 -9.53 36.68
CA ASP A 516 -5.92 -8.69 35.66
C ASP A 516 -4.91 -8.23 34.59
N LYS A 517 -3.62 -8.54 34.77
CA LYS A 517 -2.54 -8.29 33.79
C LYS A 517 -2.61 -9.28 32.64
N TYR A 518 -2.35 -8.82 31.43
CA TYR A 518 -2.28 -9.66 30.23
C TYR A 518 -1.24 -9.11 29.23
N ASP A 519 -0.85 -9.91 28.25
CA ASP A 519 -0.04 -9.44 27.13
C ASP A 519 -0.92 -8.78 26.07
N ALA A 520 -0.75 -7.47 25.90
CA ALA A 520 -1.44 -6.67 24.89
C ALA A 520 -0.60 -6.40 23.63
N GLY A 521 0.67 -6.83 23.61
CA GLY A 521 1.60 -6.52 22.52
C GLY A 521 1.83 -5.01 22.32
N CYS A 522 1.65 -4.20 23.36
CA CYS A 522 1.94 -2.77 23.32
C CYS A 522 3.34 -2.41 23.82
N GLY A 523 4.05 -3.35 24.44
CA GLY A 523 5.38 -3.12 25.01
C GLY A 523 5.33 -2.36 26.34
N TRP A 524 4.17 -2.30 26.99
CA TRP A 524 3.99 -1.75 28.34
C TRP A 524 3.09 -2.70 29.13
N PRO A 525 3.29 -2.87 30.45
CA PRO A 525 2.42 -3.71 31.27
C PRO A 525 0.96 -3.29 31.15
N ALA A 526 0.15 -4.17 30.57
CA ALA A 526 -1.27 -3.95 30.30
C ALA A 526 -2.16 -4.69 31.29
N PHE A 527 -3.16 -3.99 31.83
CA PHE A 527 -4.14 -4.54 32.77
C PHE A 527 -5.55 -4.33 32.24
N SER A 528 -6.48 -5.21 32.62
CA SER A 528 -7.90 -5.12 32.20
C SER A 528 -8.77 -4.32 33.18
N ARG A 529 -8.27 -4.07 34.40
CA ARG A 529 -8.90 -3.27 35.47
C ARG A 529 -7.91 -2.92 36.58
N PRO A 530 -8.16 -1.87 37.40
CA PRO A 530 -7.46 -1.68 38.67
C PRO A 530 -7.88 -2.70 39.73
N VAL A 531 -7.05 -2.83 40.78
CA VAL A 531 -7.26 -3.76 41.90
C VAL A 531 -8.42 -3.37 42.83
N ALA A 532 -8.79 -2.09 42.88
CA ALA A 532 -9.86 -1.59 43.74
C ALA A 532 -10.41 -0.24 43.26
N ARG A 533 -11.59 0.13 43.77
CA ARG A 533 -12.23 1.43 43.50
C ARG A 533 -11.46 2.58 44.12
N GLY A 534 -11.35 3.69 43.42
CA GLY A 534 -10.58 4.86 43.84
C GLY A 534 -9.06 4.66 43.83
N ALA A 535 -8.55 3.55 43.28
CA ALA A 535 -7.12 3.38 43.02
C ALA A 535 -6.62 4.33 41.92
N LEU A 536 -7.50 4.69 41.00
CA LEU A 536 -7.19 5.49 39.81
C LEU A 536 -8.05 6.76 39.73
N VAL A 537 -7.46 7.79 39.12
CA VAL A 537 -8.13 9.02 38.69
C VAL A 537 -7.97 9.16 37.18
N TYR A 538 -9.08 9.46 36.50
CA TYR A 538 -9.15 9.62 35.05
C TYR A 538 -9.14 11.10 34.68
N ARG A 539 -8.38 11.49 33.66
CA ARG A 539 -8.34 12.87 33.13
C ARG A 539 -8.43 12.89 31.61
N ASP A 540 -9.10 13.90 31.07
CA ASP A 540 -9.14 14.16 29.62
C ASP A 540 -7.75 14.63 29.18
N ASP A 541 -7.05 13.79 28.40
CA ASP A 541 -5.74 14.12 27.84
C ASP A 541 -5.87 14.52 26.38
N THR A 542 -5.65 15.81 26.12
CA THR A 542 -5.56 16.40 24.78
C THR A 542 -4.14 16.80 24.40
N SER A 543 -3.12 16.22 25.04
CA SER A 543 -1.74 16.32 24.56
C SER A 543 -1.58 15.60 23.22
N LEU A 544 -0.54 15.96 22.47
CA LEU A 544 -0.20 15.38 21.16
C LEU A 544 -1.36 15.43 20.14
N TRP A 545 -2.30 16.37 20.31
CA TRP A 545 -3.54 16.54 19.53
C TRP A 545 -4.53 15.36 19.58
N ARG A 546 -4.29 14.35 20.43
CA ARG A 546 -5.18 13.21 20.62
C ARG A 546 -6.39 13.60 21.49
N LYS A 547 -7.33 12.67 21.64
CA LYS A 547 -8.24 12.58 22.80
C LYS A 547 -7.98 11.22 23.46
N ARG A 548 -7.31 11.20 24.60
CA ARG A 548 -7.08 10.01 25.43
C ARG A 548 -7.68 10.20 26.80
N VAL A 549 -7.83 9.10 27.53
CA VAL A 549 -8.06 9.13 28.98
C VAL A 549 -6.75 8.83 29.68
N GLU A 550 -6.14 9.86 30.26
CA GLU A 550 -5.01 9.71 31.17
C GLU A 550 -5.45 8.99 32.44
N VAL A 551 -4.60 8.07 32.89
CA VAL A 551 -4.74 7.33 34.14
C VAL A 551 -3.67 7.80 35.12
N ARG A 552 -4.11 8.23 36.30
CA ARG A 552 -3.27 8.68 37.42
C ARG A 552 -3.60 7.92 38.70
N SER A 553 -2.70 7.87 39.68
CA SER A 553 -2.98 7.26 40.98
C SER A 553 -3.90 8.13 41.84
N GLY A 554 -4.75 7.49 42.65
CA GLY A 554 -5.83 8.15 43.40
C GLY A 554 -5.36 9.05 44.55
N GLY A 555 -4.35 8.62 45.31
CA GLY A 555 -3.79 9.35 46.45
C GLY A 555 -2.61 10.25 46.11
N ALA A 556 -1.70 9.82 45.24
CA ALA A 556 -0.50 10.58 44.88
C ALA A 556 -0.64 11.54 43.68
N ASP A 557 -1.63 11.33 42.80
CA ASP A 557 -1.73 12.01 41.50
C ASP A 557 -0.48 11.81 40.61
N SER A 558 0.15 10.64 40.70
CA SER A 558 1.22 10.20 39.81
C SER A 558 0.64 9.91 38.43
N HIS A 559 1.27 10.38 37.36
CA HIS A 559 0.94 9.89 36.01
C HIS A 559 1.34 8.42 35.90
N LEU A 560 0.41 7.57 35.46
CA LEU A 560 0.63 6.13 35.30
C LEU A 560 0.66 5.73 33.83
N GLY A 561 -0.22 6.30 33.01
CA GLY A 561 -0.35 6.01 31.58
C GLY A 561 -1.73 6.38 31.06
N HIS A 562 -2.35 5.50 30.26
CA HIS A 562 -3.64 5.75 29.61
C HIS A 562 -4.54 4.51 29.62
N VAL A 563 -5.86 4.72 29.50
CA VAL A 563 -6.85 3.65 29.32
C VAL A 563 -7.53 3.75 27.94
N PHE A 564 -7.72 2.60 27.31
CA PHE A 564 -8.29 2.43 25.97
C PHE A 564 -9.41 1.38 25.98
N GLU A 565 -10.30 1.42 24.99
CA GLU A 565 -11.43 0.46 24.83
C GLU A 565 -11.12 -0.71 23.86
N ASP A 566 -9.84 -1.05 23.69
CA ASP A 566 -9.34 -2.12 22.83
C ASP A 566 -8.86 -3.38 23.62
N GLY A 567 -9.26 -3.49 24.88
CA GLY A 567 -8.90 -4.59 25.76
C GLY A 567 -9.76 -5.85 25.57
N PRO A 568 -9.40 -6.98 26.23
CA PRO A 568 -10.13 -8.24 26.12
C PRO A 568 -11.62 -8.11 26.47
N PRO A 569 -12.56 -8.39 25.52
CA PRO A 569 -13.99 -8.27 25.77
C PRO A 569 -14.49 -9.20 26.90
N SER A 570 -13.80 -10.31 27.14
CA SER A 570 -14.06 -11.23 28.26
C SER A 570 -13.81 -10.63 29.65
N SER A 571 -12.96 -9.61 29.74
CA SER A 571 -12.49 -9.03 31.01
C SER A 571 -13.11 -7.66 31.30
N GLY A 572 -13.77 -7.04 30.31
CA GLY A 572 -14.40 -5.73 30.41
C GLY A 572 -14.21 -4.82 29.20
N GLY A 573 -13.38 -5.21 28.21
CA GLY A 573 -13.09 -4.41 27.02
C GLY A 573 -12.06 -3.28 27.21
N LEU A 574 -11.57 -3.07 28.44
CA LEU A 574 -10.62 -2.00 28.77
C LEU A 574 -9.17 -2.50 28.75
N ARG A 575 -8.26 -1.66 28.24
CA ARG A 575 -6.80 -1.79 28.33
C ARG A 575 -6.23 -0.61 29.10
N TYR A 576 -5.76 -0.86 30.31
CA TYR A 576 -4.95 0.08 31.10
C TYR A 576 -3.49 -0.13 30.70
N CYS A 577 -2.95 0.78 29.90
CA CYS A 577 -1.58 0.75 29.39
C CYS A 577 -0.71 1.63 30.28
N ILE A 578 0.15 1.01 31.11
CA ILE A 578 0.79 1.67 32.25
C ILE A 578 2.32 1.62 32.11
N ASN A 579 3.01 2.67 32.52
CA ASN A 579 4.46 2.72 32.58
C ASN A 579 4.97 1.88 33.77
N SER A 580 5.91 0.96 33.53
CA SER A 580 6.64 0.24 34.58
C SER A 580 7.37 1.19 35.53
N ALA A 581 7.89 2.30 35.01
CA ALA A 581 8.52 3.36 35.80
C ALA A 581 7.56 4.13 36.73
N ALA A 582 6.24 3.95 36.59
CA ALA A 582 5.25 4.43 37.56
C ALA A 582 4.87 3.38 38.62
N LEU A 583 5.33 2.14 38.46
CA LEU A 583 4.94 0.99 39.28
C LEU A 583 6.11 0.47 40.13
N ARG A 584 5.74 -0.22 41.21
CA ARG A 584 6.59 -1.17 41.91
C ARG A 584 5.84 -2.50 42.04
N PHE A 585 6.44 -3.57 41.55
CA PHE A 585 5.91 -4.93 41.73
C PHE A 585 6.29 -5.48 43.10
N ILE A 586 5.34 -6.17 43.75
CA ILE A 586 5.51 -6.87 45.03
C ILE A 586 5.09 -8.33 44.79
N PRO A 587 6.04 -9.28 44.78
CA PRO A 587 5.73 -10.71 44.65
C PRO A 587 4.79 -11.19 45.75
N LEU A 588 3.91 -12.13 45.43
CA LEU A 588 2.92 -12.70 46.36
C LEU A 588 3.53 -13.20 47.67
N GLU A 589 4.76 -13.74 47.64
CA GLU A 589 5.45 -14.23 48.83
C GLU A 589 5.97 -13.12 49.76
N ASP A 590 6.12 -11.88 49.28
CA ASP A 590 6.56 -10.71 50.07
C ASP A 590 5.40 -9.78 50.48
N MET A 591 4.22 -9.89 49.85
CA MET A 591 3.05 -9.05 50.15
C MET A 591 2.72 -8.94 51.65
N GLU A 592 2.65 -10.06 52.38
CA GLU A 592 2.38 -10.02 53.83
C GLU A 592 3.54 -9.36 54.62
N LYS A 593 4.79 -9.58 54.20
CA LYS A 593 5.99 -9.03 54.86
C LYS A 593 6.06 -7.51 54.71
N GLU A 594 5.64 -7.00 53.55
CA GLU A 594 5.62 -5.57 53.23
C GLU A 594 4.34 -4.83 53.70
N GLY A 595 3.37 -5.53 54.30
CA GLY A 595 2.14 -4.93 54.84
C GLY A 595 0.94 -4.91 53.88
N TYR A 596 1.03 -5.60 52.74
CA TYR A 596 -0.03 -5.76 51.74
C TYR A 596 -0.80 -7.08 51.91
N GLY A 597 -0.76 -7.70 53.10
CA GLY A 597 -1.47 -8.96 53.38
C GLY A 597 -2.97 -8.92 53.07
N ASP A 598 -3.63 -7.78 53.35
CA ASP A 598 -5.04 -7.53 53.03
C ASP A 598 -5.37 -7.58 51.52
N TRP A 599 -4.36 -7.59 50.64
CA TRP A 599 -4.51 -7.61 49.18
C TRP A 599 -4.24 -8.97 48.55
N ILE A 600 -3.83 -9.98 49.33
CA ILE A 600 -3.51 -11.33 48.83
C ILE A 600 -4.69 -11.97 48.09
N ASP A 601 -5.92 -11.81 48.61
CA ASP A 601 -7.15 -12.33 47.97
C ASP A 601 -7.45 -11.71 46.59
N GLU A 602 -6.88 -10.53 46.29
CA GLU A 602 -7.01 -9.89 44.97
C GLU A 602 -5.93 -10.38 43.99
N VAL A 603 -4.95 -11.18 44.45
CA VAL A 603 -3.79 -11.67 43.69
C VAL A 603 -3.81 -13.19 43.48
N ILE A 604 -4.40 -13.94 44.43
CA ILE A 604 -4.71 -15.36 44.23
C ILE A 604 -6.10 -15.54 43.60
N ASP A 605 -6.29 -16.60 42.81
CA ASP A 605 -7.64 -17.08 42.57
C ASP A 605 -8.22 -17.67 43.86
N ALA A 606 -9.46 -17.28 44.18
CA ALA A 606 -10.20 -17.93 45.25
C ALA A 606 -10.33 -19.43 44.93
N ALA A 607 -9.87 -20.28 45.84
CA ALA A 607 -9.85 -21.73 45.62
C ALA A 607 -11.27 -22.29 45.33
N PRO A 608 -11.41 -23.22 44.37
CA PRO A 608 -12.71 -23.70 43.86
C PRO A 608 -13.49 -24.60 44.83
#